data_AF-A0A3B8QU96-F1
#
_entry.id   AF-A0A3B8QU96-F1
#
_cell.length_a   1.000
_cell.length_b   1.000
_cell.length_c   1.000
_cell.angle_alpha   90.00
_cell.angle_beta   90.00
_cell.angle_gamma   90.00
#
_symmetry.space_group_name_H-M   'P 1'
#
loop_
_entity.id
_entity.type
_entity.pdbx_description
1 polymer ?
#
loop_
_entity_poly.entity_id
_entity_poly.type
_entity_poly.pdbx_seq_one_letter_code
_entity_poly.pdbx_strand_id
1 'polypeptide(L)'
;MKYLFISALIASPVFADTCPPAKDYSAELAELAIAANKASDEREGRIVSDKMWDVWLRAPDEASQKKLDYGMRQRARNDFTGAYQSFDSLVSYCPLYAEGYNQRAFISYLTKDYAAALDDLNSALKLSPNHVAAQSGRALTLMNLGQLAEARLQLQAALKNNPWLSERALLDKGAPLAIKGEDI
;
A
#
# COMPACT_ATOMS: atom_id res chain seq x y z
N MET A 1 -45.05 54.90 5.30
CA MET A 1 -44.00 54.00 5.84
C MET A 1 -44.31 52.59 5.34
N LYS A 2 -43.50 52.06 4.41
CA LYS A 2 -43.59 50.67 3.92
C LYS A 2 -42.19 50.07 4.06
N TYR A 3 -42.02 49.12 4.98
CA TYR A 3 -40.75 48.42 5.17
C TYR A 3 -40.67 47.26 4.18
N LEU A 4 -39.67 47.31 3.30
CA LEU A 4 -39.28 46.19 2.44
C LEU A 4 -38.40 45.25 3.28
N PHE A 5 -38.86 44.02 3.53
CA PHE A 5 -38.01 42.97 4.08
C PHE A 5 -37.28 42.28 2.92
N ILE A 6 -35.98 42.56 2.79
CA ILE A 6 -35.09 41.80 1.91
C ILE A 6 -34.60 40.59 2.72
N SER A 7 -35.13 39.42 2.41
CA SER A 7 -34.63 38.17 2.95
C SER A 7 -33.35 37.79 2.20
N ALA A 8 -32.20 37.90 2.88
CA ALA A 8 -30.92 37.44 2.36
C ALA A 8 -30.80 35.94 2.61
N LEU A 9 -30.92 35.14 1.54
CA LEU A 9 -30.50 33.75 1.54
C LEU A 9 -28.97 33.71 1.66
N ILE A 10 -28.48 33.40 2.86
CA ILE A 10 -27.07 33.09 3.08
C ILE A 10 -26.85 31.67 2.55
N ALA A 11 -26.30 31.57 1.34
CA ALA A 11 -25.79 30.30 0.84
C ALA A 11 -24.50 29.97 1.60
N SER A 12 -24.59 29.09 2.60
CA SER A 12 -23.39 28.51 3.22
C SER A 12 -22.62 27.70 2.18
N PRO A 13 -21.28 27.79 2.14
CA PRO A 13 -20.49 26.95 1.24
C PRO A 13 -20.67 25.50 1.66
N VAL A 14 -21.20 24.67 0.78
CA VAL A 14 -21.08 23.22 0.88
C VAL A 14 -19.59 22.94 0.68
N PHE A 15 -18.85 22.77 1.78
CA PHE A 15 -17.49 22.25 1.70
C PHE A 15 -17.61 20.87 1.05
N ALA A 16 -17.04 20.70 -0.14
CA ALA A 16 -16.84 19.36 -0.66
C ALA A 16 -15.99 18.62 0.37
N ASP A 17 -16.52 17.53 0.94
CA ASP A 17 -15.80 16.72 1.90
C ASP A 17 -14.54 16.20 1.21
N THR A 18 -13.40 16.83 1.49
CA THR A 18 -12.09 16.35 1.05
C THR A 18 -11.64 15.27 2.01
N CYS A 19 -10.94 14.26 1.49
CA CYS A 19 -10.39 13.22 2.34
C CYS A 19 -9.52 13.84 3.45
N PRO A 20 -9.73 13.49 4.73
CA PRO A 20 -8.90 13.98 5.80
C PRO A 20 -7.47 13.41 5.67
N PRO A 21 -6.47 14.07 6.27
CA PRO A 21 -5.13 13.52 6.32
C PRO A 21 -5.13 12.12 6.93
N ALA A 22 -4.35 11.21 6.34
CA ALA A 22 -4.16 9.88 6.92
C ALA A 22 -3.55 9.99 8.32
N LYS A 23 -4.07 9.19 9.25
CA LYS A 23 -3.52 9.12 10.60
C LYS A 23 -2.08 8.57 10.55
N ASP A 24 -1.21 9.14 11.36
CA ASP A 24 0.15 8.63 11.51
C ASP A 24 0.14 7.35 12.36
N TYR A 25 0.49 6.23 11.73
CA TYR A 25 0.64 4.92 12.36
C TYR A 25 2.11 4.49 12.46
N SER A 26 3.07 5.39 12.21
CA SER A 26 4.50 5.05 12.17
C SER A 26 5.01 4.39 13.45
N ALA A 27 4.58 4.87 14.62
CA ALA A 27 4.94 4.28 15.91
C ALA A 27 4.36 2.86 16.09
N GLU A 28 3.08 2.65 15.75
CA GLU A 28 2.43 1.34 15.84
C GLU A 28 3.10 0.33 14.89
N LEU A 29 3.40 0.75 13.66
CA LEU A 29 4.11 -0.08 12.68
C LEU A 29 5.56 -0.38 13.09
N ALA A 30 6.24 0.55 13.76
CA ALA A 30 7.59 0.33 14.27
C ALA A 30 7.60 -0.74 15.38
N GLU A 31 6.63 -0.69 16.30
CA GLU A 31 6.47 -1.72 17.34
C GLU A 31 6.15 -3.09 16.73
N LEU A 32 5.30 -3.14 15.70
CA LEU A 32 5.03 -4.37 14.97
C LEU A 32 6.28 -4.88 14.25
N ALA A 33 7.11 -4.01 13.67
CA ALA A 33 8.37 -4.42 13.05
C ALA A 33 9.36 -5.01 14.06
N ILE A 34 9.45 -4.42 15.26
CA ILE A 34 10.23 -4.99 16.38
C ILE A 34 9.66 -6.36 16.78
N ALA A 35 8.35 -6.50 16.89
CA ALA A 35 7.70 -7.77 17.21
C ALA A 35 7.95 -8.84 16.13
N ALA A 36 7.91 -8.46 14.85
CA ALA A 36 8.17 -9.37 13.73
C ALA A 36 9.61 -9.91 13.79
N ASN A 37 10.58 -9.05 14.13
CA ASN A 37 11.99 -9.45 14.32
C ASN A 37 12.21 -10.35 15.56
N LYS A 38 11.31 -10.31 16.55
CA LYS A 38 11.37 -11.14 17.76
C LYS A 38 10.61 -12.47 17.64
N ALA A 39 9.77 -12.63 16.62
CA ALA A 39 9.03 -13.87 16.41
C ALA A 39 10.00 -15.04 16.25
N SER A 40 9.68 -16.17 16.87
CA SER A 40 10.55 -17.34 16.92
C SER A 40 10.34 -18.28 15.73
N ASP A 41 9.17 -18.21 15.10
CA ASP A 41 8.79 -19.05 13.97
C ASP A 41 7.87 -18.31 12.97
N GLU A 42 7.59 -18.99 11.86
CA GLU A 42 6.79 -18.44 10.77
C GLU A 42 5.32 -18.20 11.17
N ARG A 43 4.79 -18.98 12.11
CA ARG A 43 3.41 -18.80 12.57
C ARG A 43 3.29 -17.51 13.38
N GLU A 44 4.21 -17.27 14.30
CA GLU A 44 4.29 -16.01 15.06
C GLU A 44 4.54 -14.82 14.12
N GLY A 45 5.47 -14.98 13.18
CA GLY A 45 5.78 -13.95 12.19
C GLY A 45 4.59 -13.54 11.32
N ARG A 46 3.79 -14.51 10.87
CA ARG A 46 2.55 -14.25 10.13
C ARG A 46 1.52 -13.49 10.96
N ILE A 47 1.32 -13.87 12.23
CA ILE A 47 0.39 -13.15 13.12
C ILE A 47 0.79 -11.66 13.26
N VAL A 48 2.09 -11.36 13.34
CA VAL A 48 2.54 -9.97 13.37
C VAL A 48 2.35 -9.27 12.02
N SER A 49 2.63 -9.97 10.92
CA SER A 49 2.42 -9.45 9.56
C SER A 49 0.96 -9.09 9.30
N ASP A 50 0.02 -9.93 9.74
CA ASP A 50 -1.42 -9.69 9.63
C ASP A 50 -1.83 -8.43 10.40
N LYS A 51 -1.27 -8.21 11.60
CA LYS A 51 -1.51 -6.97 12.36
C LYS A 51 -0.99 -5.74 11.63
N MET A 52 0.14 -5.83 10.92
CA MET A 52 0.62 -4.70 10.11
C MET A 52 -0.36 -4.40 8.98
N TRP A 53 -0.88 -5.45 8.33
CA TRP A 53 -1.90 -5.33 7.29
C TRP A 53 -3.16 -4.64 7.82
N ASP A 54 -3.63 -5.04 9.01
CA ASP A 54 -4.77 -4.39 9.69
C ASP A 54 -4.54 -2.90 9.95
N VAL A 55 -3.28 -2.46 10.14
CA VAL A 55 -2.96 -1.04 10.30
C VAL A 55 -3.03 -0.31 8.96
N TRP A 56 -2.39 -0.85 7.91
CA TRP A 56 -2.38 -0.21 6.59
C TRP A 56 -3.79 -0.09 5.99
N LEU A 57 -4.68 -1.05 6.25
CA LEU A 57 -6.07 -1.03 5.78
C LEU A 57 -6.99 -0.02 6.48
N ARG A 58 -6.53 0.70 7.52
CA ARG A 58 -7.33 1.74 8.18
C ARG A 58 -7.31 3.00 7.33
N ALA A 59 -8.35 3.17 6.51
CA ALA A 59 -8.45 4.34 5.64
C ALA A 59 -8.80 5.61 6.46
N PRO A 60 -8.49 6.81 5.95
CA PRO A 60 -8.64 8.06 6.71
C PRO A 60 -10.07 8.40 7.15
N ASP A 61 -11.09 7.93 6.41
CA ASP A 61 -12.50 8.15 6.70
C ASP A 61 -13.38 7.00 6.18
N GLU A 62 -14.69 7.06 6.44
CA GLU A 62 -15.64 6.04 5.98
C GLU A 62 -15.74 5.99 4.44
N ALA A 63 -15.64 7.13 3.76
CA ALA A 63 -15.76 7.20 2.30
C ALA A 63 -14.60 6.48 1.60
N SER A 64 -13.38 6.69 2.08
CA SER A 64 -12.17 6.03 1.62
C SER A 64 -12.13 4.56 2.01
N GLN A 65 -12.57 4.21 3.22
CA GLN A 65 -12.70 2.82 3.65
C GLN A 65 -13.65 2.05 2.73
N LYS A 66 -14.82 2.63 2.39
CA LYS A 66 -15.77 2.01 1.45
C LYS A 66 -15.16 1.76 0.08
N LYS A 67 -14.37 2.70 -0.45
CA LYS A 67 -13.68 2.55 -1.74
C LYS A 67 -12.64 1.44 -1.69
N LEU A 68 -11.83 1.42 -0.62
CA LEU A 68 -10.83 0.38 -0.36
C LEU A 68 -11.50 -1.00 -0.31
N ASP A 69 -12.50 -1.17 0.54
CA ASP A 69 -13.20 -2.45 0.73
C ASP A 69 -13.88 -2.91 -0.56
N TYR A 70 -14.47 -1.98 -1.33
CA TYR A 70 -15.12 -2.31 -2.60
C TYR A 70 -14.11 -2.77 -3.65
N GLY A 71 -12.98 -2.08 -3.79
CA GLY A 71 -11.89 -2.48 -4.68
C GLY A 71 -11.30 -3.85 -4.28
N MET A 72 -11.10 -4.09 -2.98
CA MET A 72 -10.62 -5.38 -2.49
C MET A 72 -11.60 -6.53 -2.77
N ARG A 73 -12.92 -6.31 -2.67
CA ARG A 73 -13.93 -7.32 -3.03
C ARG A 73 -13.94 -7.64 -4.52
N GLN A 74 -13.76 -6.64 -5.39
CA GLN A 74 -13.64 -6.86 -6.84
C GLN A 74 -12.38 -7.66 -7.17
N ARG A 75 -11.25 -7.26 -6.57
CA ARG A 75 -9.98 -7.98 -6.68
C ARG A 75 -10.13 -9.45 -6.27
N ALA A 76 -10.79 -9.73 -5.14
CA ALA A 76 -11.02 -11.10 -4.66
C ALA A 76 -11.88 -11.96 -5.61
N ARG A 77 -12.63 -11.33 -6.52
CA ARG A 77 -13.42 -11.99 -7.57
C ARG A 77 -12.73 -11.99 -8.93
N ASN A 78 -11.44 -11.61 -8.99
CA ASN A 78 -10.67 -11.41 -10.22
C ASN A 78 -11.22 -10.34 -11.18
N ASP A 79 -12.09 -9.45 -10.70
CA ASP A 79 -12.51 -8.27 -11.45
C ASP A 79 -11.43 -7.19 -11.33
N PHE A 80 -10.36 -7.36 -12.10
CA PHE A 80 -9.20 -6.46 -12.05
C PHE A 80 -9.51 -5.07 -12.63
N THR A 81 -10.36 -4.99 -13.65
CA THR A 81 -10.78 -3.70 -14.22
C THR A 81 -11.58 -2.88 -13.20
N GLY A 82 -12.58 -3.48 -12.56
CA GLY A 82 -13.36 -2.80 -11.52
C GLY A 82 -12.52 -2.48 -10.27
N ALA A 83 -11.65 -3.39 -9.85
CA ALA A 83 -10.74 -3.14 -8.74
C ALA A 83 -9.81 -1.95 -9.02
N TYR A 84 -9.23 -1.88 -10.23
CA TYR A 84 -8.40 -0.75 -10.65
C TYR A 84 -9.18 0.57 -10.57
N GLN A 85 -10.40 0.62 -11.14
CA GLN A 85 -11.25 1.83 -11.11
C GLN A 85 -11.60 2.25 -9.67
N SER A 86 -11.83 1.29 -8.78
CA SER A 86 -12.14 1.56 -7.38
C SER A 86 -10.94 2.14 -6.64
N PHE A 87 -9.74 1.58 -6.85
CA PHE A 87 -8.51 2.10 -6.26
C PHE A 87 -8.06 3.43 -6.89
N ASP A 88 -8.34 3.64 -8.18
CA ASP A 88 -8.13 4.92 -8.85
C ASP A 88 -9.02 6.03 -8.25
N SER A 89 -10.29 5.72 -8.02
CA SER A 89 -11.21 6.61 -7.30
C SER A 89 -10.75 6.87 -5.86
N LEU A 90 -10.18 5.86 -5.18
CA LEU A 90 -9.63 6.01 -3.83
C LEU A 90 -8.40 6.94 -3.82
N VAL A 91 -7.45 6.72 -4.71
CA VAL A 91 -6.23 7.56 -4.83
C VAL A 91 -6.60 8.99 -5.20
N SER A 92 -7.59 9.19 -6.07
CA SER A 92 -8.07 10.52 -6.45
C SER A 92 -8.75 11.25 -5.28
N TYR A 93 -9.50 10.53 -4.45
CA TYR A 93 -10.17 11.09 -3.27
C TYR A 93 -9.21 11.33 -2.10
N CYS A 94 -8.32 10.37 -1.81
CA CYS A 94 -7.34 10.37 -0.72
C CYS A 94 -5.90 10.25 -1.24
N PRO A 95 -5.33 11.30 -1.86
CA PRO A 95 -4.01 11.23 -2.49
C PRO A 95 -2.84 11.09 -1.49
N LEU A 96 -3.10 11.22 -0.18
CA LEU A 96 -2.11 11.06 0.89
C LEU A 96 -2.24 9.72 1.64
N TYR A 97 -3.09 8.81 1.17
CA TYR A 97 -3.25 7.48 1.74
C TYR A 97 -2.41 6.45 0.98
N ALA A 98 -1.26 6.09 1.57
CA ALA A 98 -0.26 5.22 0.92
C ALA A 98 -0.81 3.87 0.44
N GLU A 99 -1.67 3.23 1.24
CA GLU A 99 -2.24 1.91 0.90
C GLU A 99 -3.15 1.95 -0.33
N GLY A 100 -3.78 3.10 -0.63
CA GLY A 100 -4.56 3.25 -1.87
C GLY A 100 -3.70 3.05 -3.12
N TYR A 101 -2.49 3.62 -3.14
CA TYR A 101 -1.52 3.40 -4.22
C TYR A 101 -0.99 1.96 -4.22
N ASN A 102 -0.68 1.38 -3.05
CA ASN A 102 -0.22 0.00 -2.95
C ASN A 102 -1.25 -0.99 -3.54
N GLN A 103 -2.54 -0.78 -3.28
CA GLN A 103 -3.60 -1.63 -3.82
C GLN A 103 -3.78 -1.46 -5.33
N ARG A 104 -3.71 -0.22 -5.85
CA ARG A 104 -3.76 0.03 -7.31
C ARG A 104 -2.53 -0.56 -8.02
N ALA A 105 -1.34 -0.44 -7.41
CA ALA A 105 -0.13 -1.08 -7.89
C ALA A 105 -0.26 -2.59 -7.96
N PHE A 106 -0.87 -3.21 -6.94
CA PHE A 106 -1.05 -4.65 -6.93
C PHE A 106 -1.94 -5.12 -8.09
N ILE A 107 -2.98 -4.37 -8.46
CA ILE A 107 -3.78 -4.67 -9.65
C ILE A 107 -2.94 -4.53 -10.94
N SER A 108 -2.15 -3.46 -11.05
CA SER A 108 -1.24 -3.26 -12.19
C SER A 108 -0.21 -4.39 -12.30
N TYR A 109 0.33 -4.85 -11.17
CA TYR A 109 1.23 -6.01 -11.11
C TYR A 109 0.54 -7.30 -11.58
N LEU A 110 -0.68 -7.60 -11.10
CA LEU A 110 -1.45 -8.78 -11.52
C LEU A 110 -1.79 -8.77 -13.00
N THR A 111 -2.00 -7.58 -13.58
CA THR A 111 -2.26 -7.37 -15.00
C THR A 111 -1.00 -7.17 -15.84
N LYS A 112 0.18 -7.33 -15.23
CA LYS A 112 1.52 -7.23 -15.84
C LYS A 112 1.89 -5.85 -16.38
N ASP A 113 1.17 -4.80 -15.97
CA ASP A 113 1.60 -3.42 -16.16
C ASP A 113 2.59 -3.04 -15.04
N TYR A 114 3.81 -3.55 -15.17
CA TYR A 114 4.85 -3.35 -14.16
C TYR A 114 5.35 -1.90 -14.10
N ALA A 115 5.22 -1.13 -15.19
CA ALA A 115 5.58 0.28 -15.18
C ALA A 115 4.60 1.08 -14.32
N ALA A 116 3.28 0.91 -14.54
CA ALA A 116 2.26 1.55 -13.71
C ALA A 116 2.34 1.09 -12.25
N ALA A 117 2.60 -0.20 -12.00
CA ALA A 117 2.80 -0.71 -10.66
C ALA A 117 3.97 0.01 -9.95
N LEU A 118 5.11 0.16 -10.63
CA LEU A 118 6.29 0.81 -10.06
C LEU A 118 6.03 2.28 -9.69
N ASP A 119 5.29 3.02 -10.52
CA ASP A 119 4.94 4.42 -10.24
C ASP A 119 4.05 4.56 -8.99
N ASP A 120 3.05 3.70 -8.85
CA ASP A 120 2.20 3.66 -7.67
C ASP A 120 2.97 3.22 -6.41
N LEU A 121 3.86 2.23 -6.53
CA LEU A 121 4.68 1.77 -5.39
C LEU A 121 5.67 2.86 -4.95
N ASN A 122 6.24 3.62 -5.89
CA ASN A 122 7.07 4.78 -5.56
C ASN A 122 6.25 5.85 -4.81
N SER A 123 5.01 6.07 -5.21
CA SER A 123 4.09 7.02 -4.55
C SER A 123 3.72 6.55 -3.14
N ALA A 124 3.38 5.26 -2.97
CA ALA A 124 3.12 4.65 -1.67
C ALA A 124 4.32 4.78 -0.73
N LEU A 125 5.53 4.47 -1.22
CA LEU A 125 6.75 4.52 -0.42
C LEU A 125 7.24 5.94 -0.13
N LYS A 126 6.88 6.92 -0.96
CA LYS A 126 7.11 8.34 -0.65
C LYS A 126 6.25 8.80 0.54
N LEU A 127 5.02 8.32 0.64
CA LEU A 127 4.09 8.64 1.72
C LEU A 127 4.38 7.82 2.99
N SER A 128 4.75 6.55 2.84
CA SER A 128 5.06 5.64 3.93
C SER A 128 6.31 4.82 3.60
N PRO A 129 7.52 5.32 3.93
CA PRO A 129 8.78 4.67 3.55
C PRO A 129 8.97 3.25 4.09
N ASN A 130 8.32 2.93 5.23
CA ASN A 130 8.38 1.63 5.89
C ASN A 130 7.16 0.73 5.58
N HIS A 131 6.39 1.04 4.53
CA HIS A 131 5.26 0.22 4.12
C HIS A 131 5.73 -1.10 3.52
N VAL A 132 5.86 -2.14 4.34
CA VAL A 132 6.49 -3.41 3.98
C VAL A 132 5.84 -4.06 2.76
N ALA A 133 4.51 -4.04 2.66
CA ALA A 133 3.80 -4.57 1.49
C ALA A 133 4.19 -3.85 0.19
N ALA A 134 4.28 -2.51 0.19
CA ALA A 134 4.72 -1.74 -0.96
C ALA A 134 6.22 -1.94 -1.25
N GLN A 135 7.06 -2.12 -0.22
CA GLN A 135 8.48 -2.47 -0.41
C GLN A 135 8.62 -3.83 -1.10
N SER A 136 7.87 -4.85 -0.66
CA SER A 136 7.85 -6.18 -1.28
C SER A 136 7.29 -6.12 -2.71
N GLY A 137 6.15 -5.45 -2.90
CA GLY A 137 5.56 -5.23 -4.23
C GLY A 137 6.52 -4.53 -5.19
N ARG A 138 7.30 -3.56 -4.71
CA ARG A 138 8.33 -2.89 -5.51
C ARG A 138 9.46 -3.84 -5.89
N ALA A 139 9.94 -4.67 -4.96
CA ALA A 139 10.95 -5.67 -5.29
C ALA A 139 10.47 -6.65 -6.36
N LEU A 140 9.25 -7.19 -6.23
CA LEU A 140 8.65 -8.08 -7.23
C LEU A 140 8.47 -7.40 -8.59
N THR A 141 8.04 -6.14 -8.59
CA THR A 141 7.85 -5.35 -9.81
C THR A 141 9.18 -5.09 -10.51
N LEU A 142 10.21 -4.66 -9.77
CA LEU A 142 11.58 -4.46 -10.29
C LEU A 142 12.16 -5.77 -10.86
N MET A 143 11.92 -6.90 -10.19
CA MET A 143 12.35 -8.21 -10.68
C MET A 143 11.72 -8.55 -12.03
N ASN A 144 10.41 -8.31 -12.19
CA ASN A 144 9.71 -8.54 -13.45
C ASN A 144 10.11 -7.56 -14.56
N LEU A 145 10.62 -6.37 -14.20
CA LEU A 145 11.25 -5.42 -15.12
C LEU A 145 12.71 -5.77 -15.45
N GLY A 146 13.26 -6.85 -14.90
CA GLY A 146 14.65 -7.27 -15.11
C GLY A 146 15.68 -6.49 -14.29
N GLN A 147 15.25 -5.60 -13.40
CA GLN A 147 16.09 -4.78 -12.52
C GLN A 147 16.46 -5.56 -11.25
N LEU A 148 17.19 -6.68 -11.44
CA LEU A 148 17.42 -7.67 -10.39
C LEU A 148 18.27 -7.15 -9.22
N ALA A 149 19.22 -6.25 -9.47
CA ALA A 149 20.07 -5.70 -8.43
C ALA A 149 19.27 -4.78 -7.49
N GLU A 150 18.46 -3.91 -8.06
CA GLU A 150 17.55 -3.02 -7.35
C GLU A 150 16.47 -3.80 -6.62
N ALA A 151 15.89 -4.82 -7.27
CA ALA A 151 14.91 -5.72 -6.66
C ALA A 151 15.47 -6.42 -5.41
N ARG A 152 16.71 -6.93 -5.48
CA ARG A 152 17.40 -7.54 -4.34
C ARG A 152 17.54 -6.57 -3.17
N LEU A 153 18.08 -5.37 -3.42
CA LEU A 153 18.26 -4.36 -2.38
C LEU A 153 16.93 -3.94 -1.75
N GLN A 154 15.90 -3.80 -2.58
CA GLN A 154 14.56 -3.44 -2.12
C GLN A 154 13.93 -4.54 -1.25
N LEU A 155 14.07 -5.81 -1.64
CA LEU A 155 13.58 -6.94 -0.84
C LEU A 155 14.35 -7.06 0.49
N GLN A 156 15.67 -6.90 0.46
CA GLN A 156 16.49 -6.88 1.68
C GLN A 156 16.07 -5.76 2.63
N ALA A 157 15.70 -4.59 2.12
CA ALA A 157 15.16 -3.50 2.93
C ALA A 157 13.79 -3.87 3.55
N ALA A 158 12.91 -4.54 2.80
CA ALA A 158 11.63 -5.02 3.31
C ALA A 158 11.80 -6.03 4.46
N LEU A 159 12.76 -6.95 4.31
CA LEU A 159 13.02 -8.01 5.30
C LEU A 159 13.59 -7.48 6.63
N LYS A 160 14.21 -6.29 6.64
CA LYS A 160 14.60 -5.63 7.91
C LYS A 160 13.39 -5.28 8.78
N ASN A 161 12.27 -4.93 8.16
CA ASN A 161 11.03 -4.57 8.83
C ASN A 161 10.12 -5.79 9.06
N ASN A 162 10.20 -6.79 8.19
CA ASN A 162 9.45 -8.04 8.33
C ASN A 162 10.23 -9.23 7.74
N PRO A 163 10.93 -10.02 8.57
CA PRO A 163 11.67 -11.21 8.11
C PRO A 163 10.79 -12.37 7.60
N TRP A 164 9.46 -12.26 7.75
CA TRP A 164 8.51 -13.33 7.50
C TRP A 164 7.74 -13.20 6.19
N LEU A 165 8.16 -12.27 5.33
CA LEU A 165 7.68 -12.20 3.95
C LEU A 165 8.01 -13.48 3.19
N SER A 166 7.02 -14.03 2.48
CA SER A 166 7.23 -15.21 1.63
C SER A 166 8.25 -14.94 0.52
N GLU A 167 8.35 -13.69 0.06
CA GLU A 167 9.31 -13.26 -0.95
C GLU A 167 10.77 -13.42 -0.51
N ARG A 168 11.07 -13.63 0.78
CA ARG A 168 12.45 -13.89 1.25
C ARG A 168 13.13 -15.05 0.50
N ALA A 169 12.35 -16.05 0.07
CA ALA A 169 12.85 -17.19 -0.70
C ALA A 169 13.47 -16.78 -2.05
N LEU A 170 13.15 -15.59 -2.57
CA LEU A 170 13.76 -15.06 -3.78
C LEU A 170 15.24 -14.70 -3.59
N LEU A 171 15.72 -14.59 -2.34
CA LEU A 171 17.12 -14.34 -1.99
C LEU A 171 17.91 -15.62 -1.69
N ASP A 172 17.25 -16.78 -1.62
CA ASP A 172 17.92 -18.05 -1.33
C ASP A 172 18.94 -18.40 -2.43
N LYS A 173 19.92 -19.25 -2.10
CA LYS A 173 20.93 -19.71 -3.07
C LYS A 173 20.26 -20.27 -4.33
N GLY A 174 20.66 -19.77 -5.50
CA GLY A 174 20.10 -20.15 -6.80
C GLY A 174 18.76 -19.50 -7.17
N ALA A 175 18.17 -18.70 -6.30
CA ALA A 175 16.94 -17.96 -6.59
C ALA A 175 17.21 -16.70 -7.44
N PRO A 176 16.19 -16.10 -8.09
CA PRO A 176 16.37 -14.99 -9.03
C PRO A 176 17.07 -13.75 -8.45
N LEU A 177 16.95 -13.52 -7.15
CA LEU A 177 17.57 -12.39 -6.44
C LEU A 177 18.75 -12.82 -5.56
N ALA A 178 19.27 -14.04 -5.69
CA ALA A 178 20.51 -14.47 -5.03
C ALA A 178 21.71 -13.58 -5.42
N ILE A 179 22.71 -13.41 -4.55
CA ILE A 179 23.95 -12.73 -4.89
C ILE A 179 24.74 -13.61 -5.86
N LYS A 180 25.05 -13.10 -7.05
CA LYS A 180 25.88 -13.83 -8.03
C LYS A 180 27.31 -13.95 -7.48
N GLY A 181 27.83 -15.17 -7.39
CA GLY A 181 29.22 -15.43 -7.00
C GLY A 181 29.42 -16.12 -5.64
N GLU A 182 28.35 -16.43 -4.90
CA GLU A 182 28.39 -17.32 -3.72
C GLU A 182 28.13 -18.81 -4.07
N ASP A 183 28.20 -19.11 -5.37
CA ASP A 183 27.97 -20.44 -5.94
C ASP A 183 29.24 -21.31 -6.03
N ILE A 184 30.40 -20.79 -5.58
CA ILE A 184 31.69 -21.50 -5.56
C ILE A 184 32.04 -22.06 -4.18
#